data_AF-A0A529KXS7-F1
#
_entry.id   AF-A0A529KXS7-F1
#
_cell.length_a   1.000
_cell.length_b   1.000
_cell.length_c   1.000
_cell.angle_alpha   90.00
_cell.angle_beta   90.00
_cell.angle_gamma   90.00
#
_symmetry.space_group_name_H-M   'P 1'
#
loop_
_entity.id
_entity.type
_entity.pdbx_description
1 polymer ?
#
loop_
_entity_poly.entity_id
_entity_poly.type
_entity_poly.pdbx_seq_one_letter_code
_entity_poly.pdbx_strand_id
1 'polypeptide(L)'
;MPEAEAGRYDDGCLSSAQWRGSELGRSFDQHVLPCVHSRSLEEVQAGEVLATEGTGLSSVELRDVLAATFPSTSSSVFALEELSEPEPELEEELLRRLLLAHAAPADPASGRLAKIIARRA
;
A
#
# COMPACT_ATOMS: atom_id res chain seq x y z
N MET A 1 -42.93 -10.08 36.14
CA MET A 1 -41.64 -10.41 36.80
C MET A 1 -41.77 -11.86 37.25
N PRO A 2 -40.91 -12.80 36.85
CA PRO A 2 -39.48 -12.73 36.47
C PRO A 2 -39.29 -13.11 34.96
N GLU A 3 -38.14 -13.26 34.31
CA GLU A 3 -36.71 -12.92 34.48
C GLU A 3 -36.11 -13.00 33.06
N ALA A 4 -35.13 -12.15 32.75
CA ALA A 4 -34.41 -12.16 31.48
C ALA A 4 -33.35 -13.28 31.50
N GLU A 5 -33.44 -14.25 30.58
CA GLU A 5 -32.34 -15.19 30.34
C GLU A 5 -31.54 -14.79 29.11
N ALA A 6 -30.23 -14.75 29.36
CA ALA A 6 -29.17 -14.28 28.50
C ALA A 6 -29.00 -15.16 27.26
N GLY A 7 -28.51 -14.52 26.21
CA GLY A 7 -28.29 -15.12 24.90
C GLY A 7 -27.32 -16.29 24.94
N ARG A 8 -27.66 -17.30 24.15
CA ARG A 8 -26.77 -18.38 23.75
C ARG A 8 -26.53 -18.18 22.26
N TYR A 9 -25.55 -17.35 21.92
CA TYR A 9 -25.01 -17.34 20.56
C TYR A 9 -23.99 -18.48 20.49
N ASP A 10 -24.20 -19.40 19.55
CA ASP A 10 -23.30 -20.49 19.25
C ASP A 10 -21.88 -19.97 19.05
N ASP A 11 -21.00 -20.29 20.01
CA ASP A 11 -19.55 -20.21 19.89
C ASP A 11 -19.06 -21.39 19.04
N GLY A 12 -19.51 -21.39 17.80
CA GLY A 12 -19.35 -22.48 16.85
C GLY A 12 -18.91 -21.93 15.51
N CYS A 13 -17.60 -22.00 15.26
CA CYS A 13 -16.93 -21.82 13.97
C CYS A 13 -16.26 -20.45 13.71
N LEU A 14 -15.38 -20.00 14.62
CA LEU A 14 -14.32 -19.02 14.29
C LEU A 14 -12.98 -19.70 13.96
N SER A 15 -12.94 -21.02 13.78
CA SER A 15 -11.69 -21.76 13.56
C SER A 15 -11.31 -21.95 12.07
N SER A 16 -12.21 -21.68 11.12
CA SER A 16 -11.92 -21.79 9.68
C SER A 16 -11.71 -20.43 8.99
N ALA A 17 -12.05 -19.34 9.67
CA ALA A 17 -11.78 -17.97 9.26
C ALA A 17 -10.40 -17.48 9.74
N GLN A 18 -9.52 -18.36 10.21
CA GLN A 18 -8.09 -18.05 10.27
C GLN A 18 -7.58 -18.17 8.83
N TRP A 19 -7.96 -17.15 8.05
CA TRP A 19 -7.83 -17.08 6.60
C TRP A 19 -6.48 -17.59 6.15
N ARG A 20 -6.46 -18.29 5.00
CA ARG A 20 -5.28 -18.36 4.12
C ARG A 20 -4.84 -16.96 3.59
N GLY A 21 -5.10 -15.90 4.36
CA GLY A 21 -4.96 -14.50 4.01
C GLY A 21 -3.51 -14.03 3.94
N SER A 22 -2.56 -14.77 4.52
CA SER A 22 -1.13 -14.47 4.34
C SER A 22 -0.67 -14.69 2.89
N GLU A 23 -1.19 -15.70 2.18
CA GLU A 23 -0.81 -15.97 0.79
C GLU A 23 -1.64 -15.12 -0.19
N LEU A 24 -2.94 -14.98 0.08
CA LEU A 24 -3.83 -14.13 -0.72
C LEU A 24 -3.55 -12.63 -0.56
N GLY A 25 -3.29 -12.16 0.66
CA GLY A 25 -2.93 -10.75 0.92
C GLY A 25 -1.63 -10.36 0.24
N ARG A 26 -0.61 -11.25 0.32
CA ARG A 26 0.64 -11.09 -0.44
C ARG A 26 0.38 -11.05 -1.95
N SER A 27 -0.57 -11.83 -2.46
CA SER A 27 -0.95 -11.82 -3.88
C SER A 27 -1.69 -10.55 -4.31
N PHE A 28 -2.49 -9.95 -3.41
CA PHE A 28 -3.23 -8.71 -3.68
C PHE A 28 -2.29 -7.52 -3.77
N ASP A 29 -1.42 -7.35 -2.77
CA ASP A 29 -0.45 -6.25 -2.74
C ASP A 29 0.50 -6.33 -3.95
N GLN A 30 0.96 -7.54 -4.28
CA GLN A 30 1.77 -7.79 -5.48
C GLN A 30 1.05 -7.49 -6.79
N HIS A 31 -0.28 -7.56 -6.84
CA HIS A 31 -1.05 -7.28 -8.04
C HIS A 31 -1.42 -5.80 -8.17
N VAL A 32 -1.81 -5.15 -7.07
CA VAL A 32 -2.24 -3.75 -7.07
C VAL A 32 -1.06 -2.80 -7.27
N LEU A 33 0.10 -3.11 -6.66
CA LEU A 33 1.28 -2.25 -6.75
C LEU A 33 1.67 -1.96 -8.21
N PRO A 34 1.87 -2.96 -9.11
CA PRO A 34 2.16 -2.70 -10.52
C PRO A 34 1.14 -1.80 -11.22
N CYS A 35 -0.16 -1.93 -10.90
CA CYS A 35 -1.20 -1.08 -11.49
C CYS A 35 -1.06 0.37 -11.06
N VAL A 36 -0.85 0.62 -9.76
CA VAL A 36 -0.67 1.99 -9.25
C VAL A 36 0.63 2.59 -9.76
N HIS A 37 1.70 1.79 -9.87
CA HIS A 37 2.97 2.24 -10.46
C HIS A 37 2.83 2.57 -11.94
N SER A 38 2.11 1.75 -12.72
CA SER A 38 1.82 2.06 -14.12
C SER A 38 1.06 3.38 -14.25
N ARG A 39 0.04 3.60 -13.40
CA ARG A 39 -0.73 4.84 -13.43
C ARG A 39 0.10 6.06 -13.05
N SER A 40 0.92 5.93 -12.01
CA SER A 40 1.85 7.00 -11.60
C SER A 40 2.87 7.30 -12.70
N LEU A 41 3.32 6.29 -13.44
CA LEU A 41 4.23 6.48 -14.56
C LEU A 41 3.58 7.27 -15.70
N GLU A 42 2.31 7.00 -16.01
CA GLU A 42 1.56 7.78 -17.01
C GLU A 42 1.48 9.25 -16.64
N GLU A 43 1.18 9.56 -15.38
CA GLU A 43 1.08 10.94 -14.86
C GLU A 43 2.43 11.66 -14.86
N VAL A 44 3.51 10.94 -14.52
CA VAL A 44 4.89 11.45 -14.61
C VAL A 44 5.28 11.73 -16.07
N GLN A 45 4.98 10.81 -16.98
CA GLN A 45 5.25 10.99 -18.42
C GLN A 45 4.46 12.14 -19.03
N ALA A 46 3.26 12.41 -18.50
CA ALA A 46 2.46 13.59 -18.87
C ALA A 46 2.99 14.90 -18.25
N GLY A 47 3.96 14.82 -17.32
CA GLY A 47 4.52 15.98 -16.61
C GLY A 47 3.57 16.57 -15.57
N GLU A 48 2.57 15.81 -15.12
CA GLU A 48 1.57 16.28 -14.15
C GLU A 48 2.12 16.29 -12.72
N VAL A 49 2.94 15.30 -12.38
CA VAL A 49 3.51 15.11 -11.03
C VAL A 49 4.91 14.50 -11.10
N LEU A 50 5.72 14.72 -10.06
CA LEU A 50 6.95 13.98 -9.84
C LEU A 50 6.64 12.55 -9.36
N ALA A 51 7.54 11.60 -9.62
CA ALA A 51 7.25 10.18 -9.34
C ALA A 51 7.11 9.85 -7.85
N THR A 52 7.85 10.54 -6.97
CA THR A 52 7.70 10.44 -5.52
C THR A 52 6.42 11.09 -5.04
N GLU A 53 6.05 12.25 -5.59
CA GLU A 53 4.79 12.94 -5.28
C GLU A 53 3.57 12.10 -5.66
N GLY A 54 3.57 11.49 -6.86
CA GLY A 54 2.46 10.65 -7.30
C GLY A 54 2.27 9.39 -6.46
N THR A 55 3.32 8.87 -5.81
CA THR A 55 3.27 7.59 -5.09
C THR A 55 3.36 7.70 -3.57
N GLY A 56 3.84 8.83 -3.03
CA GLY A 56 4.13 8.99 -1.61
C GLY A 56 5.27 8.07 -1.11
N LEU A 57 5.97 7.40 -2.03
CA LEU A 57 7.12 6.56 -1.71
C LEU A 57 8.39 7.40 -1.67
N SER A 58 9.34 6.99 -0.83
CA SER A 58 10.69 7.55 -0.87
C SER A 58 11.39 7.18 -2.18
N SER A 59 12.42 7.95 -2.53
CA SER A 59 13.23 7.68 -3.72
C SER A 59 13.86 6.27 -3.72
N VAL A 60 14.22 5.76 -2.54
CA VAL A 60 14.76 4.40 -2.35
C VAL A 60 13.69 3.35 -2.56
N GLU A 61 12.52 3.51 -1.94
CA GLU A 61 11.42 2.56 -2.09
C GLU A 61 10.93 2.48 -3.53
N LEU A 62 10.84 3.61 -4.21
CA LEU A 62 10.43 3.65 -5.59
C LEU A 62 11.44 2.93 -6.49
N ARG A 63 12.75 3.16 -6.29
CA ARG A 63 13.80 2.41 -7.00
C ARG A 63 13.69 0.90 -6.81
N ASP A 64 13.49 0.45 -5.58
CA ASP A 64 13.37 -0.98 -5.25
C ASP A 64 12.15 -1.62 -5.93
N VAL A 65 11.00 -0.93 -5.92
CA VAL A 65 9.79 -1.46 -6.55
C VAL A 65 9.93 -1.50 -8.06
N LEU A 66 10.48 -0.46 -8.67
CA LEU A 66 10.66 -0.42 -10.12
C LEU A 66 11.63 -1.49 -10.61
N ALA A 67 12.72 -1.74 -9.88
CA ALA A 67 13.64 -2.83 -10.20
C ALA A 67 12.96 -4.21 -10.12
N ALA A 68 12.04 -4.40 -9.16
CA ALA A 68 11.32 -5.65 -8.98
C ALA A 68 10.17 -5.84 -10.00
N THR A 69 9.44 -4.78 -10.33
CA THR A 69 8.25 -4.82 -11.19
C THR A 69 8.58 -4.67 -12.67
N PHE A 70 9.58 -3.84 -12.99
CA PHE A 70 9.96 -3.49 -14.37
C PHE A 70 11.47 -3.68 -14.58
N PRO A 71 11.99 -4.92 -14.52
CA PRO A 71 13.43 -5.21 -14.57
C PRO A 71 14.10 -4.79 -15.89
N SER A 72 13.33 -4.52 -16.94
CA SER A 72 13.84 -4.08 -18.25
C SER A 72 13.67 -2.57 -18.51
N THR A 73 13.08 -1.82 -17.60
CA THR A 73 12.84 -0.38 -17.76
C THR A 73 14.00 0.42 -17.21
N SER A 74 14.50 1.39 -17.98
CA SER A 74 15.55 2.31 -17.53
C SER A 74 15.06 3.17 -16.36
N SER A 75 15.88 3.30 -15.32
CA SER A 75 15.64 4.20 -14.17
C SER A 75 15.41 5.65 -14.59
N SER A 76 15.96 6.06 -15.74
CA SER A 76 15.77 7.40 -16.30
C SER A 76 14.32 7.71 -16.72
N VAL A 77 13.50 6.69 -16.96
CA VAL A 77 12.08 6.87 -17.36
C VAL A 77 11.24 7.47 -16.24
N PHE A 78 11.65 7.26 -14.99
CA PHE A 78 10.96 7.75 -13.80
C PHE A 78 11.58 9.03 -13.25
N ALA A 79 12.51 9.66 -13.98
CA ALA A 79 13.25 10.85 -13.55
C ALA A 79 13.82 10.70 -12.11
N LEU A 80 14.31 9.49 -11.76
CA LEU A 80 14.67 9.13 -10.38
C LEU A 80 15.82 9.97 -9.79
N GLU A 81 16.51 10.73 -10.63
CA GLU A 81 17.65 11.61 -10.30
C GLU A 81 17.20 12.97 -9.74
N GLU A 82 15.94 13.37 -9.95
CA GLU A 82 15.35 14.64 -9.48
C GLU A 82 14.32 14.46 -8.34
N LEU A 83 14.31 13.29 -7.70
CA LEU A 83 13.30 12.98 -6.69
C LEU A 83 13.58 13.72 -5.38
N SER A 84 12.69 14.65 -5.03
CA SER A 84 12.52 15.08 -3.66
C SER A 84 11.73 14.03 -2.88
N GLU A 85 12.04 13.89 -1.59
CA GLU A 85 11.18 13.12 -0.69
C GLU A 85 9.82 13.83 -0.60
N PRO A 86 8.72 13.10 -0.72
CA PRO A 86 7.40 13.71 -0.77
C PRO A 86 7.03 14.21 0.62
N GLU A 87 6.60 15.47 0.73
CA GLU A 87 6.10 16.01 1.99
C GLU A 87 4.62 15.62 2.14
N PRO A 88 4.24 14.85 3.18
CA PRO A 88 2.85 14.49 3.39
C PRO A 88 2.07 15.64 4.04
N GLU A 89 0.85 15.85 3.57
CA GLU A 89 -0.09 16.71 4.26
C GLU A 89 -0.53 16.10 5.60
N LEU A 90 -1.15 16.89 6.48
CA LEU A 90 -1.57 16.40 7.81
C LEU A 90 -2.54 15.21 7.71
N GLU A 91 -3.51 15.29 6.79
CA GLU A 91 -4.53 14.25 6.61
C GLU A 91 -3.91 12.96 6.05
N GLU A 92 -3.03 13.10 5.06
CA GLU A 92 -2.21 12.01 4.55
C GLU A 92 -1.39 11.36 5.67
N GLU A 93 -0.72 12.15 6.52
CA GLU A 93 0.10 11.62 7.59
C GLU A 93 -0.71 10.80 8.60
N LEU A 94 -1.92 11.26 8.93
CA LEU A 94 -2.82 10.54 9.83
C LEU A 94 -3.24 9.19 9.23
N LEU A 95 -3.66 9.20 7.96
CA LEU A 95 -4.06 7.99 7.24
C LEU A 95 -2.87 7.02 7.08
N ARG A 96 -1.70 7.55 6.72
CA ARG A 96 -0.45 6.80 6.57
C ARG A 96 -0.09 6.07 7.86
N ARG A 97 -0.15 6.75 9.01
CA ARG A 97 0.14 6.14 10.31
C ARG A 97 -0.86 5.07 10.69
N LEU A 98 -2.15 5.28 10.41
CA LEU A 98 -3.20 4.28 10.63
C LEU A 98 -2.94 3.02 9.79
N LEU A 99 -2.71 3.19 8.48
CA LEU A 99 -2.48 2.06 7.58
C LEU A 99 -1.19 1.32 7.91
N LEU A 100 -0.11 2.02 8.23
CA LEU A 100 1.16 1.41 8.64
C LEU A 100 1.04 0.62 9.96
N ALA A 101 0.19 1.05 10.89
CA ALA A 101 -0.07 0.29 12.12
C ALA A 101 -0.76 -1.07 11.86
N HIS A 102 -1.39 -1.22 10.70
CA HIS A 102 -2.07 -2.44 10.26
C HIS A 102 -1.37 -3.16 9.10
N ALA A 103 -0.27 -2.63 8.59
CA ALA A 103 0.51 -3.25 7.53
C ALA A 103 1.16 -4.55 8.03
N ALA A 104 1.30 -5.54 7.15
CA ALA A 104 1.92 -6.81 7.50
C ALA A 104 3.43 -6.59 7.79
N PRO A 105 3.92 -6.82 9.03
CA PRO A 105 5.25 -6.41 9.44
C PRO A 105 6.39 -7.17 8.74
N ALA A 106 6.09 -8.35 8.17
CA ALA A 106 7.05 -9.17 7.43
C ALA A 106 6.97 -8.95 5.90
N ASP A 107 6.12 -8.03 5.43
CA ASP A 107 5.91 -7.78 4.00
C ASP A 107 6.14 -6.31 3.63
N PRO A 108 7.30 -5.98 3.02
CA PRO A 108 7.59 -4.63 2.54
C PRO A 108 6.55 -4.09 1.54
N ALA A 109 5.88 -4.97 0.78
CA ALA A 109 4.84 -4.55 -0.17
C ALA A 109 3.63 -3.93 0.54
N SER A 110 3.26 -4.48 1.71
CA SER A 110 2.15 -4.00 2.52
C SER A 110 2.39 -2.58 3.05
N GLY A 111 3.62 -2.31 3.52
CA GLY A 111 4.01 -0.96 3.97
C GLY A 111 4.04 0.06 2.82
N ARG A 112 4.50 -0.35 1.63
CA ARG A 112 4.50 0.50 0.43
C ARG A 112 3.08 0.82 -0.02
N LEU A 113 2.18 -0.18 -0.02
CA LEU A 113 0.80 0.01 -0.37
C LEU A 113 0.09 0.98 0.59
N ALA A 114 0.36 0.88 1.89
CA ALA A 114 -0.16 1.82 2.89
C ALA A 114 0.22 3.28 2.58
N LYS A 115 1.48 3.54 2.20
CA LYS A 115 1.95 4.87 1.80
C LYS A 115 1.27 5.38 0.52
N ILE A 116 1.16 4.51 -0.47
CA ILE A 116 0.51 4.82 -1.75
C ILE A 116 -0.98 5.15 -1.57
N ILE A 117 -1.69 4.37 -0.75
CA ILE A 117 -3.10 4.64 -0.44
C ILE A 117 -3.23 5.99 0.26
N ALA A 118 -2.37 6.28 1.25
CA ALA A 118 -2.43 7.55 1.97
C ALA A 118 -2.23 8.77 1.07
N ARG A 119 -1.29 8.71 0.11
CA ARG A 119 -1.02 9.80 -0.85
C ARG A 119 -2.16 10.07 -1.82
N ARG A 120 -3.00 9.07 -2.11
CA ARG A 120 -4.02 9.14 -3.18
C ARG A 120 -5.47 9.15 -2.66
N ALA A 121 -5.66 9.22 -1.35
CA ALA A 121 -6.97 9.34 -0.71
C ALA A 121 -7.50 10.77 -0.85
#